data_AF-A0A2P5HV88-F1
#
_entry.id   AF-A0A2P5HV88-F1
#
_cell.length_a   1.000
_cell.length_b   1.000
_cell.length_c   1.000
_cell.angle_alpha   90.00
_cell.angle_beta   90.00
_cell.angle_gamma   90.00
#
_symmetry.space_group_name_H-M   'P 1'
#
loop_
_entity.id
_entity.type
_entity.pdbx_description
1 polymer ?
#
loop_
_entity_poly.entity_id
_entity_poly.type
_entity_poly.pdbx_seq_one_letter_code
_entity_poly.pdbx_strand_id
1 'polypeptide(L)'
;MVLFFPDVGVTKLVRDFLDSKQGSQFKKSNIFNPLARSQQTLDRRSATSQSRKPKSFFKELEQLEGGREPMEDAYPLDWSLAVRPVVAKLYRAGIIQPSNTEPAPEIVPGYAFAAEEPHRPGKLDFFVHFKRQPDDDISHPPEWPEVEDWPELLRSAQAFAKDEPAAKFSLLRLWSAPHFYPLMVGYQDRCSMAFIDPCERSWEFKLVPKDLEGSELIAMHATASRINLVVERAQTHDGVDLSGHFVARGDAILVMAGSDEELLRLSTIATFAMQTKPWLREVDLWRSFVNVELGFLQGLDPSWLD
;
A
#
# COMPACT_ATOMS: atom_id res chain seq x y z
N MET A 1 -18.06 6.57 3.44
CA MET A 1 -18.53 6.10 2.12
C MET A 1 -19.70 6.91 1.57
N VAL A 2 -20.78 7.08 2.34
CA VAL A 2 -22.00 7.86 1.96
C VAL A 2 -21.78 9.24 1.30
N LEU A 3 -20.69 9.94 1.65
CA LEU A 3 -20.34 11.25 1.07
C LEU A 3 -20.08 11.22 -0.45
N PHE A 4 -19.77 10.06 -1.02
CA PHE A 4 -19.46 9.88 -2.45
C PHE A 4 -20.65 9.43 -3.29
N PHE A 5 -21.81 9.23 -2.66
CA PHE A 5 -23.03 8.75 -3.30
C PHE A 5 -24.14 9.77 -3.09
N PRO A 6 -23.98 11.00 -3.61
CA PRO A 6 -24.92 12.07 -3.30
C PRO A 6 -26.32 11.70 -3.75
N ASP A 7 -26.51 10.98 -4.85
CA ASP A 7 -27.82 10.75 -5.46
C ASP A 7 -28.63 9.59 -4.84
N VAL A 8 -28.01 8.76 -4.00
CA VAL A 8 -28.69 7.64 -3.34
C VAL A 8 -29.60 8.15 -2.22
N GLY A 9 -30.85 7.68 -2.15
CA GLY A 9 -31.85 8.19 -1.19
C GLY A 9 -31.41 8.15 0.28
N VAL A 10 -30.69 7.09 0.69
CA VAL A 10 -30.20 6.92 2.07
C VAL A 10 -29.15 7.97 2.48
N THR A 11 -28.52 8.67 1.53
CA THR A 11 -27.48 9.66 1.81
C THR A 11 -28.03 11.08 1.95
N LYS A 12 -29.35 11.27 1.91
CA LYS A 12 -30.01 12.58 1.99
C LYS A 12 -29.48 13.46 3.13
N LEU A 13 -29.36 12.93 4.34
CA LEU A 13 -28.88 13.71 5.50
C LEU A 13 -27.47 14.27 5.28
N VAL A 14 -26.61 13.51 4.61
CA VAL A 14 -25.24 13.90 4.31
C VAL A 14 -25.22 14.95 3.20
N ARG A 15 -26.07 14.78 2.18
CA ARG A 15 -26.27 15.77 1.11
C ARG A 15 -26.74 17.11 1.69
N ASP A 16 -27.78 17.08 2.54
CA ASP A 16 -28.34 18.25 3.21
C ASP A 16 -27.29 18.96 4.07
N PHE A 17 -26.41 18.21 4.76
CA PHE A 17 -25.28 18.78 5.49
C PHE A 17 -24.28 19.47 4.56
N LEU A 18 -23.85 18.83 3.46
CA LEU A 18 -22.88 19.42 2.52
C LEU A 18 -23.42 20.68 1.84
N ASP A 19 -24.73 20.78 1.65
CA ASP A 19 -25.42 21.95 1.09
C ASP A 19 -25.67 23.06 2.13
N SER A 20 -25.51 22.76 3.42
CA SER A 20 -25.61 23.75 4.48
C SER A 20 -24.42 24.74 4.46
N LYS A 21 -24.59 25.89 5.12
CA LYS A 21 -23.49 26.86 5.29
C LYS A 21 -22.24 26.22 5.92
N GLN A 22 -22.44 25.31 6.88
CA GLN A 22 -21.36 24.63 7.62
C GLN A 22 -20.64 23.59 6.74
N GLY A 23 -21.39 22.86 5.91
CA GLY A 23 -20.84 21.80 5.05
C GLY A 23 -20.26 22.29 3.73
N SER A 24 -20.66 23.48 3.27
CA SER A 24 -20.28 24.02 1.96
C SER A 24 -18.77 24.13 1.71
N GLN A 25 -17.97 24.33 2.78
CA GLN A 25 -16.51 24.31 2.69
C GLN A 25 -15.96 22.92 2.34
N PHE A 26 -16.57 21.85 2.86
CA PHE A 26 -16.15 20.48 2.59
C PHE A 26 -16.58 20.04 1.21
N LYS A 27 -17.75 20.48 0.73
CA LYS A 27 -18.23 20.19 -0.63
C LYS A 27 -17.27 20.68 -1.72
N LYS A 28 -16.52 21.75 -1.45
CA LYS A 28 -15.48 22.29 -2.35
C LYS A 28 -14.13 21.58 -2.23
N SER A 29 -13.99 20.61 -1.33
CA SER A 29 -12.75 19.85 -1.17
C SER A 29 -12.45 19.02 -2.42
N ASN A 30 -11.17 18.95 -2.77
CA ASN A 30 -10.69 18.11 -3.87
C ASN A 30 -11.00 16.63 -3.68
N ILE A 31 -11.33 16.16 -2.46
CA ILE A 31 -11.73 14.77 -2.22
C ILE A 31 -12.92 14.34 -3.09
N PHE A 32 -13.80 15.27 -3.47
CA PHE A 32 -14.96 15.05 -4.33
C PHE A 32 -14.71 15.32 -5.82
N ASN A 33 -13.48 15.63 -6.21
CA ASN A 33 -13.09 15.84 -7.61
C ASN A 33 -12.11 14.73 -8.06
N PRO A 34 -12.61 13.53 -8.41
CA PRO A 34 -11.76 12.40 -8.76
C PRO A 34 -10.90 12.68 -9.98
N LEU A 35 -11.41 13.44 -10.97
CA LEU A 35 -10.66 13.82 -12.16
C LEU A 35 -9.47 14.72 -11.82
N ALA A 36 -9.67 15.79 -11.05
CA ALA A 36 -8.55 16.66 -10.67
C ALA A 36 -7.51 15.91 -9.81
N ARG A 37 -7.96 14.98 -8.96
CA ARG A 37 -7.06 14.15 -8.16
C ARG A 37 -6.28 13.14 -8.97
N SER A 38 -6.88 12.52 -10.00
CA SER A 38 -6.18 11.53 -10.82
C SER A 38 -5.05 12.13 -11.65
N GLN A 39 -5.13 13.42 -11.99
CA GLN A 39 -4.06 14.14 -12.69
C GLN A 39 -2.83 14.43 -11.82
N GLN A 40 -2.93 14.27 -10.49
CA GLN A 40 -1.78 14.42 -9.62
C GLN A 40 -0.99 13.11 -9.63
N THR A 41 0.12 13.06 -10.35
CA THR A 41 1.04 11.92 -10.27
C THR A 41 1.47 11.73 -8.82
N LEU A 42 1.31 10.52 -8.30
CA LEU A 42 1.79 10.19 -6.97
C LEU A 42 3.32 10.26 -6.96
N ASP A 43 3.89 11.28 -6.34
CA ASP A 43 5.33 11.34 -6.06
C ASP A 43 5.66 10.34 -4.94
N ARG A 44 5.62 9.05 -5.28
CA ARG A 44 5.84 7.92 -4.37
C ARG A 44 6.82 6.93 -4.97
N ARG A 45 7.66 6.36 -4.12
CA ARG A 45 8.43 5.18 -4.51
C ARG A 45 7.54 3.98 -4.83
N SER A 46 8.05 3.06 -5.63
CA SER A 46 7.38 1.81 -5.95
C SER A 46 7.14 0.99 -4.68
N ALA A 47 6.10 0.16 -4.71
CA ALA A 47 5.83 -0.80 -3.66
C ALA A 47 6.68 -2.08 -3.79
N THR A 48 7.57 -2.12 -4.78
CA THR A 48 8.37 -3.28 -5.17
C THR A 48 9.46 -3.57 -4.15
N SER A 49 9.51 -4.81 -3.68
CA SER A 49 10.54 -5.35 -2.79
C SER A 49 11.86 -5.57 -3.51
N GLN A 50 12.89 -5.84 -2.71
CA GLN A 50 14.26 -5.96 -3.21
C GLN A 50 14.44 -7.04 -4.29
N SER A 51 13.75 -8.17 -4.20
CA SER A 51 13.90 -9.31 -5.14
C SER A 51 13.40 -8.98 -6.55
N ARG A 52 12.54 -7.97 -6.67
CA ARG A 52 11.93 -7.51 -7.92
C ARG A 52 12.61 -6.25 -8.47
N LYS A 53 13.59 -5.68 -7.76
CA LYS A 53 14.42 -4.59 -8.27
C LYS A 53 15.56 -5.15 -9.12
N PRO A 54 15.95 -4.46 -10.21
CA PRO A 54 17.09 -4.90 -11.01
C PRO A 54 18.36 -4.87 -10.17
N LYS A 55 19.29 -5.81 -10.36
CA LYS A 55 20.57 -5.85 -9.64
C LYS A 55 21.35 -4.53 -9.71
N SER A 56 21.24 -3.81 -10.81
CA SER A 56 21.85 -2.49 -10.98
C SER A 56 21.39 -1.45 -9.96
N PHE A 57 20.21 -1.63 -9.34
CA PHE A 57 19.69 -0.77 -8.28
C PHE A 57 20.56 -0.79 -7.02
N PHE A 58 21.23 -1.92 -6.73
CA PHE A 58 22.05 -2.11 -5.54
C PHE A 58 23.54 -1.85 -5.78
N LYS A 59 23.94 -1.57 -7.03
CA LYS A 59 25.35 -1.50 -7.45
C LYS A 59 26.19 -0.53 -6.62
N GLU A 60 25.66 0.65 -6.30
CA GLU A 60 26.39 1.64 -5.50
C GLU A 60 26.56 1.17 -4.05
N LEU A 61 25.54 0.53 -3.48
CA LEU A 61 25.61 -0.05 -2.14
C LEU A 61 26.65 -1.18 -2.10
N GLU A 62 26.62 -2.09 -3.07
CA GLU A 62 27.60 -3.19 -3.20
C GLU A 62 29.05 -2.66 -3.33
N GLN A 63 29.24 -1.50 -3.97
CA GLN A 63 30.55 -0.86 -4.06
C GLN A 63 31.04 -0.30 -2.72
N LEU A 64 30.14 0.28 -1.91
CA LEU A 64 30.47 0.74 -0.56
C LEU A 64 30.86 -0.44 0.33
N GLU A 65 30.11 -1.54 0.26
CA GLU A 65 30.35 -2.75 1.06
C GLU A 65 31.65 -3.47 0.68
N GLY A 66 32.04 -3.42 -0.59
CA GLY A 66 33.34 -3.92 -1.07
C GLY A 66 34.52 -2.98 -0.84
N GLY A 67 34.26 -1.82 -0.22
CA GLY A 67 35.26 -0.78 0.07
C GLY A 67 36.28 -1.19 1.13
N ARG A 68 37.32 -0.37 1.28
CA ARG A 68 38.32 -0.53 2.36
C ARG A 68 37.98 0.26 3.61
N GLU A 69 37.13 1.27 3.48
CA GLU A 69 36.71 2.12 4.58
C GLU A 69 35.56 1.43 5.34
N PRO A 70 35.49 1.60 6.66
CA PRO A 70 34.30 1.24 7.43
C PRO A 70 33.06 1.91 6.83
N MET A 71 31.93 1.21 6.91
CA MET A 71 30.71 1.65 6.22
C MET A 71 30.22 3.00 6.75
N GLU A 72 30.47 3.33 8.03
CA GLU A 72 30.13 4.62 8.63
C GLU A 72 30.81 5.82 7.96
N ASP A 73 32.04 5.63 7.49
CA ASP A 73 32.83 6.67 6.84
C ASP A 73 32.60 6.69 5.32
N ALA A 74 32.15 5.57 4.75
CA ALA A 74 31.98 5.40 3.32
C ALA A 74 30.65 5.98 2.77
N TYR A 75 29.63 6.20 3.62
CA TYR A 75 28.32 6.68 3.16
C TYR A 75 28.41 8.05 2.45
N PRO A 76 27.88 8.16 1.22
CA PRO A 76 27.74 9.45 0.55
C PRO A 76 26.92 10.45 1.39
N LEU A 77 27.33 11.71 1.38
CA LEU A 77 26.66 12.75 2.18
C LEU A 77 25.20 12.96 1.75
N ASP A 78 24.93 12.91 0.45
CA ASP A 78 23.58 13.01 -0.11
C ASP A 78 22.68 11.84 0.32
N TRP A 79 23.22 10.62 0.44
CA TRP A 79 22.50 9.48 1.01
C TRP A 79 22.13 9.74 2.47
N SER A 80 23.08 10.21 3.27
CA SER A 80 22.83 10.59 4.67
C SER A 80 21.75 11.66 4.79
N LEU A 81 21.76 12.66 3.90
CA LEU A 81 20.76 13.73 3.85
C LEU A 81 19.37 13.23 3.42
N ALA A 82 19.28 12.19 2.59
CA ALA A 82 18.03 11.58 2.18
C ALA A 82 17.45 10.62 3.24
N VAL A 83 18.29 9.75 3.82
CA VAL A 83 17.89 8.69 4.75
C VAL A 83 17.48 9.23 6.12
N ARG A 84 18.31 10.07 6.73
CA ARG A 84 18.14 10.48 8.14
C ARG A 84 16.79 11.16 8.42
N PRO A 85 16.28 12.07 7.56
CA PRO A 85 14.96 12.66 7.76
C PRO A 85 13.82 11.64 7.68
N VAL A 86 13.93 10.60 6.84
CA VAL A 86 12.92 9.54 6.73
C VAL A 86 12.93 8.69 8.00
N VAL A 87 14.10 8.23 8.44
CA VAL A 87 14.26 7.48 9.71
C VAL A 87 13.67 8.26 10.88
N ALA A 88 13.98 9.56 11.00
CA ALA A 88 13.42 10.41 12.05
C ALA A 88 11.88 10.51 12.01
N LYS A 89 11.30 10.62 10.81
CA LYS A 89 9.83 10.64 10.62
C LYS A 89 9.21 9.30 10.99
N LEU A 90 9.79 8.19 10.55
CA LEU A 90 9.32 6.84 10.86
C LEU A 90 9.38 6.56 12.37
N TYR A 91 10.46 6.97 13.03
CA TYR A 91 10.62 6.83 14.48
C TYR A 91 9.58 7.67 15.23
N ARG A 92 9.42 8.95 14.87
CA ARG A 92 8.43 9.84 15.47
C ARG A 92 7.00 9.33 15.30
N ALA A 93 6.70 8.72 14.15
CA ALA A 93 5.39 8.13 13.87
C ALA A 93 5.19 6.76 14.55
N GLY A 94 6.20 6.25 15.27
CA GLY A 94 6.13 4.95 15.95
C GLY A 94 6.15 3.76 15.01
N ILE A 95 6.62 3.92 13.77
CA ILE A 95 6.71 2.87 12.74
C ILE A 95 7.95 2.00 12.94
N ILE A 96 9.05 2.64 13.36
CA ILE A 96 10.30 1.97 13.75
C ILE A 96 10.60 2.28 15.22
N GLN A 97 11.48 1.49 15.82
CA GLN A 97 12.06 1.75 17.14
C GLN A 97 13.55 1.38 17.14
N PRO A 98 14.35 1.88 18.09
CA PRO A 98 15.70 1.35 18.29
C PRO A 98 15.63 -0.16 18.48
N SER A 99 16.48 -0.90 17.76
CA SER A 99 16.63 -2.33 18.02
C SER A 99 17.59 -2.53 19.18
N ASN A 100 17.32 -3.53 20.01
CA ASN A 100 18.20 -3.89 21.14
C ASN A 100 19.29 -4.87 20.69
N THR A 101 19.92 -4.56 19.56
CA THR A 101 21.00 -5.34 18.94
C THR A 101 22.15 -4.41 18.62
N GLU A 102 23.36 -4.92 18.74
CA GLU A 102 24.57 -4.23 18.31
C GLU A 102 24.44 -3.87 16.81
N PRO A 103 24.76 -2.63 16.40
CA PRO A 103 24.68 -2.17 15.02
C PRO A 103 25.81 -2.74 14.16
N ALA A 104 25.91 -4.06 14.11
CA ALA A 104 26.92 -4.78 13.36
C ALA A 104 26.32 -5.43 12.12
N PRO A 105 26.95 -5.28 10.95
CA PRO A 105 26.67 -6.01 9.71
C PRO A 105 26.33 -7.50 9.82
N GLU A 106 26.96 -8.17 10.78
CA GLU A 106 26.85 -9.61 10.99
C GLU A 106 25.64 -9.99 11.85
N ILE A 107 25.01 -8.99 12.51
CA ILE A 107 23.92 -9.16 13.47
C ILE A 107 22.62 -8.59 12.91
N VAL A 108 22.67 -7.42 12.26
CA VAL A 108 21.51 -6.71 11.74
C VAL A 108 21.36 -7.01 10.25
N PRO A 109 20.21 -7.53 9.78
CA PRO A 109 20.08 -8.00 8.40
C PRO A 109 19.99 -6.87 7.37
N GLY A 110 19.55 -5.67 7.76
CA GLY A 110 19.28 -4.57 6.84
C GLY A 110 20.33 -3.46 6.82
N TYR A 111 20.51 -2.83 5.66
CA TYR A 111 21.23 -1.56 5.52
C TYR A 111 20.36 -0.51 4.88
N ALA A 112 20.21 0.63 5.53
CA ALA A 112 19.57 1.76 4.91
C ALA A 112 20.50 2.40 3.87
N PHE A 113 19.96 2.71 2.71
CA PHE A 113 20.67 3.43 1.67
C PHE A 113 19.72 4.38 0.94
N ALA A 114 20.29 5.22 0.08
CA ALA A 114 19.50 6.08 -0.78
C ALA A 114 19.68 5.68 -2.23
N ALA A 115 18.59 5.71 -2.99
CA ALA A 115 18.61 5.43 -4.41
C ALA A 115 17.49 6.19 -5.12
N GLU A 116 17.62 6.30 -6.44
CA GLU A 116 16.58 6.83 -7.32
C GLU A 116 15.85 5.68 -8.01
N GLU A 117 14.55 5.86 -8.24
CA GLU A 117 13.78 4.95 -9.08
C GLU A 117 13.60 5.51 -10.48
N PRO A 118 13.49 4.67 -11.53
CA PRO A 118 13.41 5.13 -12.92
C PRO A 118 12.28 6.13 -13.18
N HIS A 119 11.15 6.00 -12.46
CA HIS A 119 10.00 6.92 -12.57
C HIS A 119 10.13 8.19 -11.73
N ARG A 120 11.21 8.33 -10.95
CA ARG A 120 11.52 9.49 -10.08
C ARG A 120 12.99 9.92 -10.22
N PRO A 121 13.45 10.27 -11.44
CA PRO A 121 14.83 10.69 -11.66
C PRO A 121 15.16 11.96 -10.87
N GLY A 122 16.36 12.04 -10.30
CA GLY A 122 16.83 13.16 -9.48
C GLY A 122 16.27 13.18 -8.06
N LYS A 123 15.56 12.12 -7.62
CA LYS A 123 14.94 12.05 -6.29
C LYS A 123 15.41 10.83 -5.53
N LEU A 124 16.47 11.03 -4.74
CA LEU A 124 16.91 10.06 -3.74
C LEU A 124 15.80 9.84 -2.70
N ASP A 125 15.50 8.57 -2.41
CA ASP A 125 14.58 8.15 -1.34
C ASP A 125 15.26 7.12 -0.43
N PHE A 126 14.65 6.84 0.71
CA PHE A 126 15.09 5.84 1.67
C PHE A 126 14.70 4.42 1.21
N PHE A 127 15.69 3.54 1.17
CA PHE A 127 15.55 2.10 0.95
C PHE A 127 16.28 1.32 2.03
N VAL A 128 15.85 0.09 2.28
CA VAL A 128 16.60 -0.86 3.10
C VAL A 128 16.96 -2.07 2.25
N HIS A 129 18.24 -2.41 2.18
CA HIS A 129 18.66 -3.68 1.60
C HIS A 129 18.77 -4.73 2.70
N PHE A 130 17.88 -5.73 2.69
CA PHE A 130 17.89 -6.83 3.65
C PHE A 130 18.76 -7.97 3.11
N LYS A 131 19.97 -8.08 3.65
CA LYS A 131 20.85 -9.21 3.42
C LYS A 131 20.40 -10.37 4.31
N ARG A 132 19.84 -11.38 3.68
CA ARG A 132 19.49 -12.63 4.35
C ARG A 132 20.57 -13.67 4.17
N GLN A 133 20.74 -14.52 5.17
CA GLN A 133 21.56 -15.70 4.99
C GLN A 133 20.86 -16.66 4.01
N PRO A 134 21.62 -17.50 3.27
CA PRO A 134 21.05 -18.46 2.33
C PRO A 134 19.99 -19.40 2.93
N ASP A 135 20.05 -19.62 4.25
CA ASP A 135 19.13 -20.50 4.97
C ASP A 135 17.87 -19.77 5.51
N ASP A 136 17.79 -18.44 5.35
CA ASP A 136 16.68 -17.59 5.82
C ASP A 136 15.56 -17.43 4.77
N ASP A 137 15.42 -18.37 3.84
CA ASP A 137 14.42 -18.30 2.78
C ASP A 137 13.01 -18.11 3.38
N ILE A 138 12.40 -16.94 3.15
CA ILE A 138 10.96 -16.79 3.42
C ILE A 138 10.25 -17.61 2.36
N SER A 139 9.96 -18.86 2.71
CA SER A 139 8.97 -19.64 1.98
C SER A 139 7.60 -19.06 2.29
N HIS A 140 7.00 -18.45 1.26
CA HIS A 140 5.57 -18.19 1.28
C HIS A 140 4.81 -19.48 0.98
N PRO A 141 3.58 -19.62 1.50
CA PRO A 141 2.75 -20.77 1.16
C PRO A 141 2.58 -20.88 -0.36
N PRO A 142 2.74 -22.08 -0.95
CA PRO A 142 2.75 -22.27 -2.41
C PRO A 142 1.40 -21.93 -3.07
N GLU A 143 0.32 -21.83 -2.29
CA GLU A 143 -1.00 -21.40 -2.76
C GLU A 143 -1.15 -19.89 -2.92
N TRP A 144 -0.17 -19.08 -2.47
CA TRP A 144 -0.21 -17.63 -2.68
C TRP A 144 0.20 -17.30 -4.12
N PRO A 145 -0.62 -16.54 -4.87
CA PRO A 145 -0.28 -16.20 -6.24
C PRO A 145 0.93 -15.27 -6.29
N GLU A 146 1.86 -15.57 -7.20
CA GLU A 146 2.96 -14.67 -7.55
C GLU A 146 2.42 -13.35 -8.09
N VAL A 147 3.19 -12.25 -7.96
CA VAL A 147 2.73 -10.90 -8.35
C VAL A 147 2.37 -10.82 -9.83
N GLU A 148 3.07 -11.58 -10.68
CA GLU A 148 2.80 -11.72 -12.11
C GLU A 148 1.40 -12.30 -12.39
N ASP A 149 0.91 -13.15 -11.49
CA ASP A 149 -0.38 -13.82 -11.60
C ASP A 149 -1.51 -13.05 -10.89
N TRP A 150 -1.21 -11.91 -10.29
CA TRP A 150 -2.23 -11.10 -9.62
C TRP A 150 -3.25 -10.56 -10.61
N PRO A 151 -4.55 -10.49 -10.24
CA PRO A 151 -5.58 -9.93 -11.08
C PRO A 151 -5.26 -8.52 -11.57
N GLU A 152 -5.52 -8.27 -12.86
CA GLU A 152 -5.46 -6.94 -13.45
C GLU A 152 -6.76 -6.18 -13.16
N LEU A 153 -6.72 -5.16 -12.30
CA LEU A 153 -7.93 -4.45 -11.85
C LEU A 153 -8.74 -3.86 -13.01
N LEU A 154 -8.08 -3.20 -13.97
CA LEU A 154 -8.78 -2.60 -15.12
C LEU A 154 -9.44 -3.67 -16.01
N ARG A 155 -8.78 -4.82 -16.19
CA ARG A 155 -9.32 -5.94 -16.97
C ARG A 155 -10.55 -6.54 -16.30
N SER A 156 -10.54 -6.67 -14.98
CA SER A 156 -11.70 -7.09 -14.20
C SER A 156 -12.85 -6.10 -14.34
N ALA A 157 -12.59 -4.80 -14.23
CA ALA A 157 -13.61 -3.76 -14.43
C ALA A 157 -14.23 -3.81 -15.83
N GLN A 158 -13.39 -3.98 -16.86
CA GLN A 158 -13.84 -4.11 -18.24
C GLN A 158 -14.68 -5.37 -18.47
N ALA A 159 -14.30 -6.50 -17.87
CA ALA A 159 -15.07 -7.73 -17.94
C ALA A 159 -16.45 -7.56 -17.30
N PHE A 160 -16.50 -7.00 -16.10
CA PHE A 160 -17.75 -6.74 -15.37
C PHE A 160 -18.69 -5.81 -16.16
N ALA A 161 -18.18 -4.72 -16.74
CA ALA A 161 -18.97 -3.76 -17.50
C ALA A 161 -19.52 -4.30 -18.83
N LYS A 162 -19.05 -5.44 -19.34
CA LYS A 162 -19.63 -6.07 -20.54
C LYS A 162 -21.02 -6.62 -20.25
N ASP A 163 -21.20 -7.18 -19.07
CA ASP A 163 -22.46 -7.79 -18.64
C ASP A 163 -23.37 -6.77 -17.93
N GLU A 164 -22.77 -5.72 -17.33
CA GLU A 164 -23.47 -4.66 -16.61
C GLU A 164 -23.18 -3.27 -17.22
N PRO A 165 -23.96 -2.79 -18.22
CA PRO A 165 -23.71 -1.50 -18.87
C PRO A 165 -23.80 -0.29 -17.93
N ALA A 166 -24.51 -0.42 -16.81
CA ALA A 166 -24.63 0.61 -15.78
C ALA A 166 -23.56 0.49 -14.68
N ALA A 167 -22.55 -0.35 -14.88
CA ALA A 167 -21.55 -0.66 -13.86
C ALA A 167 -20.87 0.59 -13.28
N LYS A 168 -20.77 0.59 -11.95
CA LYS A 168 -20.09 1.60 -11.15
C LYS A 168 -18.96 0.94 -10.38
N PHE A 169 -17.92 1.73 -10.13
CA PHE A 169 -16.67 1.24 -9.54
C PHE A 169 -16.23 2.08 -8.34
N SER A 170 -15.63 1.40 -7.38
CA SER A 170 -14.79 2.04 -6.36
C SER A 170 -13.42 1.38 -6.36
N LEU A 171 -12.37 2.16 -6.61
CA LEU A 171 -10.99 1.76 -6.40
C LEU A 171 -10.56 2.23 -5.01
N LEU A 172 -10.55 1.31 -4.06
CA LEU A 172 -10.19 1.58 -2.67
C LEU A 172 -8.71 1.26 -2.45
N ARG A 173 -7.97 2.20 -1.88
CA ARG A 173 -6.58 2.02 -1.45
C ARG A 173 -6.52 1.91 0.06
N LEU A 174 -5.77 0.95 0.56
CA LEU A 174 -5.42 0.93 1.97
C LEU A 174 -4.38 2.01 2.27
N TRP A 175 -4.43 2.53 3.48
CA TRP A 175 -3.42 3.45 4.00
C TRP A 175 -2.08 2.71 4.07
N SER A 176 -1.20 2.97 3.11
CA SER A 176 0.19 2.50 3.14
C SER A 176 1.13 3.67 2.92
N ALA A 177 2.29 3.63 3.56
CA ALA A 177 3.34 4.61 3.31
C ALA A 177 4.20 4.16 2.12
N PRO A 178 5.04 5.04 1.57
CA PRO A 178 6.01 4.62 0.55
C PRO A 178 6.99 3.55 1.08
N HIS A 179 7.20 3.46 2.39
CA HIS A 179 8.22 2.60 3.00
C HIS A 179 7.69 1.33 3.68
N PHE A 180 6.39 1.25 4.00
CA PHE A 180 5.81 0.10 4.71
C PHE A 180 4.35 -0.16 4.34
N TYR A 181 3.91 -1.41 4.53
CA TYR A 181 2.50 -1.79 4.58
C TYR A 181 1.98 -1.72 6.02
N PRO A 182 0.71 -1.34 6.27
CA PRO A 182 0.14 -1.17 7.62
C PRO A 182 -0.16 -2.52 8.30
N LEU A 183 0.81 -3.43 8.27
CA LEU A 183 0.72 -4.80 8.76
C LEU A 183 1.71 -4.96 9.90
N MET A 184 1.20 -5.15 11.12
CA MET A 184 2.04 -5.29 12.30
C MET A 184 2.93 -6.54 12.23
N VAL A 185 4.19 -6.33 12.56
CA VAL A 185 5.17 -7.39 12.75
C VAL A 185 5.11 -7.83 14.21
N GLY A 186 4.98 -9.14 14.43
CA GLY A 186 5.04 -9.76 15.75
C GLY A 186 6.33 -9.35 16.46
N TYR A 187 6.27 -9.13 17.77
CA TYR A 187 7.43 -8.61 18.52
C TYR A 187 8.68 -9.49 18.33
N GLN A 188 8.49 -10.81 18.32
CA GLN A 188 9.53 -11.81 18.11
C GLN A 188 10.18 -11.77 16.73
N ASP A 189 9.48 -11.25 15.72
CA ASP A 189 9.94 -11.25 14.33
C ASP A 189 10.60 -9.92 13.93
N ARG A 190 10.56 -8.89 14.79
CA ARG A 190 11.04 -7.53 14.43
C ARG A 190 12.54 -7.47 14.20
N CYS A 191 13.32 -8.27 14.91
CA CYS A 191 14.77 -8.33 14.71
C CYS A 191 15.15 -8.77 13.29
N SER A 192 14.34 -9.64 12.66
CA SER A 192 14.54 -10.07 11.27
C SER A 192 14.24 -8.96 10.25
N MET A 193 13.66 -7.85 10.71
CA MET A 193 13.35 -6.64 9.93
C MET A 193 14.12 -5.43 10.48
N ALA A 194 15.24 -5.67 11.17
CA ALA A 194 16.11 -4.61 11.64
C ALA A 194 17.06 -4.12 10.54
N PHE A 195 17.48 -2.86 10.64
CA PHE A 195 18.43 -2.24 9.73
C PHE A 195 19.36 -1.26 10.44
N ILE A 196 20.56 -1.08 9.89
CA ILE A 196 21.54 -0.07 10.29
C ILE A 196 21.36 1.15 9.41
N ASP A 197 21.35 2.35 10.00
CA ASP A 197 21.35 3.61 9.25
C ASP A 197 22.76 4.20 9.05
N PRO A 198 22.93 5.26 8.21
CA PRO A 198 24.23 5.87 7.96
C PRO A 198 24.92 6.51 9.18
N CYS A 199 24.30 6.47 10.36
CA CYS A 199 24.90 6.91 11.62
C CYS A 199 25.17 5.73 12.57
N GLU A 200 25.20 4.50 12.04
CA GLU A 200 25.41 3.24 12.77
C GLU A 200 24.38 2.99 13.87
N ARG A 201 23.13 3.37 13.63
CA ARG A 201 22.06 3.10 14.59
C ARG A 201 21.23 1.92 14.10
N SER A 202 21.03 0.95 14.97
CA SER A 202 20.11 -0.16 14.75
C SER A 202 18.66 0.28 14.96
N TRP A 203 17.83 0.04 13.95
CA TRP A 203 16.39 0.27 14.00
C TRP A 203 15.66 -1.01 13.62
N GLU A 204 14.47 -1.23 14.17
CA GLU A 204 13.60 -2.31 13.75
C GLU A 204 12.21 -1.80 13.36
N PHE A 205 11.66 -2.40 12.31
CA PHE A 205 10.31 -2.11 11.84
C PHE A 205 9.26 -2.76 12.74
N LYS A 206 8.21 -2.00 13.07
CA LYS A 206 6.98 -2.54 13.69
C LYS A 206 5.91 -2.92 12.67
N LEU A 207 6.05 -2.42 11.45
CA LEU A 207 5.17 -2.67 10.31
C LEU A 207 5.97 -3.25 9.15
N VAL A 208 5.37 -4.15 8.36
CA VAL A 208 6.07 -4.83 7.26
C VAL A 208 6.70 -3.81 6.30
N PRO A 209 8.05 -3.74 6.18
CA PRO A 209 8.71 -2.83 5.25
C PRO A 209 8.51 -3.30 3.80
N LYS A 210 8.33 -2.36 2.87
CA LYS A 210 8.12 -2.68 1.45
C LYS A 210 9.37 -3.21 0.75
N ASP A 211 10.54 -2.92 1.30
CA ASP A 211 11.80 -3.46 0.79
C ASP A 211 12.03 -4.92 1.17
N LEU A 212 11.29 -5.43 2.16
CA LEU A 212 11.38 -6.83 2.55
C LEU A 212 10.92 -7.72 1.41
N GLU A 213 11.71 -8.74 1.11
CA GLU A 213 11.38 -9.77 0.15
C GLU A 213 10.01 -10.40 0.44
N GLY A 214 9.17 -10.45 -0.60
CA GLY A 214 7.83 -11.02 -0.54
C GLY A 214 6.81 -10.19 0.25
N SER A 215 7.17 -8.97 0.68
CA SER A 215 6.24 -8.09 1.39
C SER A 215 4.97 -7.77 0.58
N GLU A 216 5.05 -7.73 -0.75
CA GLU A 216 3.89 -7.53 -1.61
C GLU A 216 2.94 -8.73 -1.55
N LEU A 217 3.46 -9.96 -1.50
CA LEU A 217 2.67 -11.18 -1.32
C LEU A 217 1.94 -11.17 0.03
N ILE A 218 2.64 -10.75 1.10
CA ILE A 218 2.05 -10.55 2.42
C ILE A 218 0.91 -9.52 2.35
N ALA A 219 1.12 -8.40 1.64
CA ALA A 219 0.11 -7.36 1.48
C ALA A 219 -1.13 -7.85 0.70
N MET A 220 -0.91 -8.52 -0.43
CA MET A 220 -2.00 -9.09 -1.24
C MET A 220 -2.79 -10.13 -0.45
N HIS A 221 -2.11 -11.10 0.17
CA HIS A 221 -2.75 -12.12 0.97
C HIS A 221 -3.55 -11.50 2.12
N ALA A 222 -2.96 -10.54 2.84
CA ALA A 222 -3.62 -9.82 3.91
C ALA A 222 -4.91 -9.13 3.44
N THR A 223 -4.89 -8.46 2.30
CA THR A 223 -6.05 -7.76 1.73
C THR A 223 -7.12 -8.76 1.24
N ALA A 224 -6.73 -9.73 0.42
CA ALA A 224 -7.63 -10.71 -0.18
C ALA A 224 -8.32 -11.57 0.88
N SER A 225 -7.58 -12.10 1.87
CA SER A 225 -8.14 -12.95 2.93
C SER A 225 -9.22 -12.25 3.74
N ARG A 226 -9.11 -10.93 3.94
CA ARG A 226 -10.11 -10.15 4.67
C ARG A 226 -11.38 -9.94 3.87
N ILE A 227 -11.29 -9.73 2.56
CA ILE A 227 -12.46 -9.66 1.67
C ILE A 227 -13.10 -11.04 1.55
N ASN A 228 -12.33 -12.08 1.29
CA ASN A 228 -12.82 -13.44 1.12
C ASN A 228 -13.56 -13.94 2.37
N LEU A 229 -13.08 -13.62 3.56
CA LEU A 229 -13.78 -13.95 4.81
C LEU A 229 -15.19 -13.33 4.88
N VAL A 230 -15.36 -12.11 4.35
CA VAL A 230 -16.67 -11.43 4.35
C VAL A 230 -17.58 -12.03 3.28
N VAL A 231 -17.05 -12.31 2.10
CA VAL A 231 -17.78 -12.99 1.01
C VAL A 231 -18.26 -14.38 1.48
N GLU A 232 -17.37 -15.18 2.07
CA GLU A 232 -17.69 -16.51 2.60
C GLU A 232 -18.76 -16.43 3.67
N ARG A 233 -18.64 -15.50 4.64
CA ARG A 233 -19.64 -15.35 5.71
C ARG A 233 -21.00 -14.91 5.18
N ALA A 234 -21.05 -13.99 4.23
CA ALA A 234 -22.30 -13.56 3.61
C ALA A 234 -22.99 -14.74 2.91
N GLN A 235 -22.22 -15.57 2.20
CA GLN A 235 -22.76 -16.76 1.55
C GLN A 235 -23.21 -17.82 2.56
N THR A 236 -22.40 -18.12 3.58
CA THR A 236 -22.68 -19.19 4.55
C THR A 236 -23.79 -18.84 5.55
N HIS A 237 -23.87 -17.59 6.00
CA HIS A 237 -24.84 -17.19 7.04
C HIS A 237 -26.10 -16.54 6.49
N ASP A 238 -25.97 -15.73 5.43
CA ASP A 238 -27.08 -14.92 4.91
C ASP A 238 -27.56 -15.41 3.53
N GLY A 239 -26.87 -16.37 2.91
CA GLY A 239 -27.18 -16.87 1.56
C GLY A 239 -26.96 -15.82 0.46
N VAL A 240 -26.19 -14.77 0.75
CA VAL A 240 -25.91 -13.67 -0.17
C VAL A 240 -24.61 -13.95 -0.90
N ASP A 241 -24.70 -14.14 -2.22
CA ASP A 241 -23.53 -14.28 -3.07
C ASP A 241 -22.93 -12.90 -3.35
N LEU A 242 -21.74 -12.67 -2.79
CA LEU A 242 -20.93 -11.48 -3.04
C LEU A 242 -19.72 -11.79 -3.94
N SER A 243 -19.64 -12.99 -4.50
CA SER A 243 -18.56 -13.37 -5.40
C SER A 243 -18.57 -12.53 -6.67
N GLY A 244 -17.39 -12.27 -7.23
CA GLY A 244 -17.26 -11.44 -8.43
C GLY A 244 -17.37 -9.93 -8.23
N HIS A 245 -17.82 -9.44 -7.07
CA HIS A 245 -17.95 -7.99 -6.80
C HIS A 245 -16.66 -7.32 -6.29
N PHE A 246 -15.67 -8.10 -5.87
CA PHE A 246 -14.43 -7.60 -5.28
C PHE A 246 -13.21 -8.23 -5.95
N VAL A 247 -12.21 -7.40 -6.26
CA VAL A 247 -10.90 -7.85 -6.75
C VAL A 247 -9.81 -7.13 -5.96
N ALA A 248 -8.93 -7.88 -5.31
CA ALA A 248 -7.79 -7.35 -4.59
C ALA A 248 -6.53 -7.41 -5.46
N ARG A 249 -5.63 -6.44 -5.29
CA ARG A 249 -4.28 -6.41 -5.85
C ARG A 249 -3.37 -5.65 -4.88
N GLY A 250 -2.46 -6.35 -4.20
CA GLY A 250 -1.60 -5.75 -3.18
C GLY A 250 -2.39 -5.03 -2.07
N ASP A 251 -2.27 -3.71 -2.01
CA ASP A 251 -2.99 -2.83 -1.07
C ASP A 251 -4.20 -2.10 -1.70
N ALA A 252 -4.63 -2.52 -2.89
CA ALA A 252 -5.78 -2.00 -3.61
C ALA A 252 -6.94 -3.01 -3.64
N ILE A 253 -8.16 -2.50 -3.65
CA ILE A 253 -9.41 -3.26 -3.77
C ILE A 253 -10.29 -2.56 -4.80
N LEU A 254 -10.57 -3.23 -5.90
CA LEU A 254 -11.62 -2.84 -6.83
C LEU A 254 -12.96 -3.41 -6.36
N VAL A 255 -13.96 -2.55 -6.22
CA VAL A 255 -15.35 -2.90 -5.94
C VAL A 255 -16.18 -2.59 -7.18
N MET A 256 -17.05 -3.52 -7.57
CA MET A 256 -17.84 -3.47 -8.79
C MET A 256 -19.31 -3.72 -8.47
N ALA A 257 -20.21 -2.95 -9.06
CA ALA A 257 -21.65 -3.06 -8.83
C ALA A 257 -22.44 -2.58 -10.05
N GLY A 258 -23.69 -3.02 -10.21
CA GLY A 258 -24.58 -2.60 -11.31
C GLY A 258 -25.29 -1.27 -11.06
N SER A 259 -25.21 -0.72 -9.83
CA SER A 259 -25.87 0.54 -9.47
C SER A 259 -25.13 1.31 -8.37
N ASP A 260 -25.41 2.61 -8.24
CA ASP A 260 -24.88 3.46 -7.16
C ASP A 260 -25.26 2.96 -5.76
N GLU A 261 -26.50 2.46 -5.59
CA GLU A 261 -26.96 1.96 -4.29
C GLU A 261 -26.23 0.68 -3.88
N GLU A 262 -26.06 -0.24 -4.82
CA GLU A 262 -25.30 -1.46 -4.60
C GLU A 262 -23.81 -1.15 -4.38
N LEU A 263 -23.22 -0.26 -5.17
CA LEU A 263 -21.82 0.15 -4.98
C LEU A 263 -21.60 0.79 -3.62
N LEU A 264 -22.53 1.63 -3.14
CA LEU A 264 -22.46 2.20 -1.79
C LEU A 264 -22.41 1.09 -0.74
N ARG A 265 -23.29 0.08 -0.84
CA ARG A 265 -23.35 -1.05 0.10
C ARG A 265 -22.05 -1.85 0.05
N LEU A 266 -21.61 -2.29 -1.14
CA LEU A 266 -20.41 -3.10 -1.33
C LEU A 266 -19.12 -2.37 -0.93
N SER A 267 -18.99 -1.08 -1.29
CA SER A 267 -17.84 -0.26 -0.89
C SER A 267 -17.78 -0.05 0.62
N THR A 268 -18.96 0.05 1.26
CA THR A 268 -19.07 0.12 2.72
C THR A 268 -18.68 -1.21 3.36
N ILE A 269 -19.12 -2.34 2.80
CA ILE A 269 -18.72 -3.68 3.23
C ILE A 269 -17.20 -3.86 3.15
N ALA A 270 -16.58 -3.53 2.00
CA ALA A 270 -15.12 -3.59 1.85
C ALA A 270 -14.38 -2.71 2.87
N THR A 271 -14.89 -1.50 3.11
CA THR A 271 -14.31 -0.59 4.12
C THR A 271 -14.35 -1.21 5.52
N PHE A 272 -15.50 -1.75 5.94
CA PHE A 272 -15.62 -2.43 7.24
C PHE A 272 -14.79 -3.71 7.31
N ALA A 273 -14.69 -4.48 6.23
CA ALA A 273 -13.89 -5.70 6.16
C ALA A 273 -12.42 -5.43 6.53
N MET A 274 -11.90 -4.28 6.07
CA MET A 274 -10.54 -3.82 6.34
C MET A 274 -10.40 -3.23 7.74
N GLN A 275 -11.31 -2.32 8.13
CA GLN A 275 -11.14 -1.50 9.33
C GLN A 275 -11.53 -2.19 10.65
N THR A 276 -12.35 -3.24 10.61
CA THR A 276 -12.88 -3.82 11.86
C THR A 276 -11.88 -4.72 12.58
N LYS A 277 -11.05 -5.50 11.87
CA LYS A 277 -10.04 -6.40 12.44
C LYS A 277 -8.92 -6.73 11.45
N PRO A 278 -7.64 -6.42 11.74
CA PRO A 278 -7.15 -5.55 12.82
C PRO A 278 -7.45 -4.07 12.53
N TRP A 279 -7.56 -3.25 13.58
CA TRP A 279 -7.96 -1.83 13.55
C TRP A 279 -6.92 -0.90 12.87
N LEU A 280 -5.94 -1.47 12.20
CA LEU A 280 -4.76 -0.79 11.67
C LEU A 280 -4.83 -0.61 10.15
N ARG A 281 -5.80 -1.26 9.49
CA ARG A 281 -5.99 -1.16 8.04
C ARG A 281 -7.09 -0.16 7.76
N GLU A 282 -6.72 1.04 7.38
CA GLU A 282 -7.66 2.09 7.00
C GLU A 282 -7.77 2.20 5.49
N VAL A 283 -8.96 2.53 4.99
CA VAL A 283 -9.12 2.94 3.60
C VAL A 283 -8.72 4.41 3.48
N ASP A 284 -7.68 4.68 2.69
CA ASP A 284 -7.23 6.02 2.37
C ASP A 284 -8.13 6.62 1.28
N LEU A 285 -9.14 7.38 1.69
CA LEU A 285 -10.08 8.04 0.77
C LEU A 285 -9.41 9.13 -0.09
N TRP A 286 -8.23 9.62 0.30
CA TRP A 286 -7.44 10.57 -0.50
C TRP A 286 -6.66 9.87 -1.63
N ARG A 287 -6.44 8.56 -1.51
CA ARG A 287 -5.87 7.72 -2.58
C ARG A 287 -6.89 6.81 -3.27
N SER A 288 -8.13 6.81 -2.78
CA SER A 288 -9.22 6.01 -3.34
C SER A 288 -10.10 6.84 -4.28
N PHE A 289 -10.67 6.20 -5.29
CA PHE A 289 -11.70 6.77 -6.15
C PHE A 289 -12.99 6.01 -5.94
N VAL A 290 -14.06 6.71 -5.58
CA VAL A 290 -15.33 6.10 -5.18
C VAL A 290 -16.43 6.62 -6.10
N ASN A 291 -17.33 5.74 -6.50
CA ASN A 291 -18.44 6.05 -7.39
C ASN A 291 -17.98 6.65 -8.74
N VAL A 292 -17.10 5.92 -9.43
CA VAL A 292 -16.57 6.30 -10.74
C VAL A 292 -17.04 5.33 -11.82
N GLU A 293 -16.98 5.76 -13.07
CA GLU A 293 -17.35 4.97 -14.24
C GLU A 293 -16.14 4.28 -14.86
N LEU A 294 -16.37 3.28 -15.72
CA LEU A 294 -15.28 2.56 -16.39
C LEU A 294 -14.34 3.49 -17.15
N GLY A 295 -14.89 4.51 -17.84
CA GLY A 295 -14.09 5.48 -18.60
C GLY A 295 -13.10 6.25 -17.72
N PHE A 296 -13.44 6.49 -16.45
CA PHE A 296 -12.50 7.10 -15.50
C PHE A 296 -11.35 6.15 -15.20
N LEU A 297 -11.63 4.88 -14.91
CA LEU A 297 -10.60 3.87 -14.63
C LEU A 297 -9.66 3.66 -15.84
N GLN A 298 -10.20 3.68 -17.05
CA GLN A 298 -9.42 3.59 -18.29
C GLN A 298 -8.48 4.79 -18.50
N GLY A 299 -8.84 5.96 -17.96
CA GLY A 299 -8.03 7.18 -18.01
C GLY A 299 -7.09 7.36 -16.82
N LEU A 300 -7.06 6.43 -15.85
CA LEU A 300 -6.12 6.50 -14.73
C LEU A 300 -4.70 6.15 -15.19
N ASP A 301 -3.71 6.86 -14.66
CA ASP A 301 -2.31 6.42 -14.75
C ASP A 301 -2.17 5.02 -14.13
N PRO A 302 -1.44 4.08 -14.77
CA PRO A 302 -1.29 2.71 -14.27
C PRO A 302 -0.81 2.61 -12.83
N SER A 303 -0.03 3.58 -12.35
CA SER A 303 0.44 3.62 -10.96
C SER A 303 -0.70 3.72 -9.93
N TRP A 304 -1.90 4.15 -10.34
CA TRP A 304 -3.10 4.13 -9.49
C TRP A 304 -3.76 2.76 -9.43
N LEU A 305 -3.50 1.88 -10.39
CA LEU A 305 -4.04 0.52 -10.48
C LEU A 305 -3.08 -0.55 -9.94
N ASP A 306 -1.80 -0.21 -9.78
CA ASP A 306 -0.74 -1.03 -9.15
C ASP A 306 -0.68 -0.86 -7.63
#